data_AF-A0A933RVI5-F1
#
_entry.id   AF-A0A933RVI5-F1
#
_cell.length_a   1.000
_cell.length_b   1.000
_cell.length_c   1.000
_cell.angle_alpha   90.00
_cell.angle_beta   90.00
_cell.angle_gamma   90.00
#
_symmetry.space_group_name_H-M   'P 1'
#
loop_
_entity.id
_entity.type
_entity.pdbx_description
1 polymer ?
#
loop_
_entity_poly.entity_id
_entity_poly.type
_entity_poly.pdbx_seq_one_letter_code
_entity_poly.pdbx_strand_id
1 'polypeptide(L)'
;MRFLAQLFGGLFVLIVSTGALSIIPFLAPRSGELQLLLMLAWPVLATAMNIAWFGVLVGMMIYGAARARPGLAVAPLAFAAIWLGVSVAQRWWIQAVLDPQLSSASTGQVAAASRTLIMVGDRSVDRNIIADGHIDHLINVWRDRDDPTKISSIEDVSMARGSSCDTGQTPPSADGRVAGRPDACFASRSLAEVPDGLVIEQIGRDLLRPVTQARSRVHGQERLLVSWMSGASIVLSYFPTFALPDSPTGIWEARPGILQVVRYGVRDNNSASMVGAIYGVTSSYQPNYGGSEPVVPPLDAAGLLDFAVTFARQADVSPKSVAALLVAARDKGLVDGRAIGIAASLIGHDNAGWNAATAFAKGLNNEQTAQLVEQMLQRLETPHSCDDCVISRQASHPALQDWKLRERLSNPEPVRDRAIRILVHGHDLAPWQYEGALKLMAALGPQDYRAYDSYFEASLLPLILLDDTPSYSDKAITYLRTQPRRIDSQQLRLGAKFDLVRDRDLKEYIVGIWPLDLKRLPASGGRPETYEIAAKACQRIARIADPVVRDQEFPVDCSMQPR
;
A
#
# COMPACT_ATOMS: atom_id res chain seq x y z
N MET A 1 4.58 -14.64 -57.09
CA MET A 1 3.88 -15.73 -56.35
C MET A 1 4.80 -16.54 -55.41
N ARG A 2 5.99 -17.01 -55.84
CA ARG A 2 6.87 -17.83 -54.98
C ARG A 2 7.33 -17.14 -53.68
N PHE A 3 7.61 -15.85 -53.70
CA PHE A 3 7.97 -15.07 -52.51
C PHE A 3 6.84 -15.04 -51.47
N LEU A 4 5.62 -14.70 -51.90
CA LEU A 4 4.44 -14.64 -51.02
C LEU A 4 4.13 -15.99 -50.38
N ALA A 5 4.19 -17.09 -51.15
CA ALA A 5 3.97 -18.42 -50.61
C ALA A 5 5.01 -18.81 -49.53
N GLN A 6 6.28 -18.43 -49.73
CA GLN A 6 7.33 -18.64 -48.73
C GLN A 6 7.14 -17.77 -47.49
N LEU A 7 6.70 -16.52 -47.67
CA LEU A 7 6.38 -15.60 -46.58
C LEU A 7 5.23 -16.15 -45.72
N PHE A 8 4.12 -16.56 -46.35
CA PHE A 8 2.99 -17.18 -45.65
C PHE A 8 3.39 -18.46 -44.92
N GLY A 9 4.19 -19.33 -45.56
CA GLY A 9 4.72 -20.53 -44.90
C GLY A 9 5.58 -20.19 -43.67
N GLY A 10 6.43 -19.18 -43.77
CA GLY A 10 7.23 -18.69 -42.65
C GLY A 10 6.36 -18.11 -41.51
N LEU A 11 5.38 -17.28 -41.84
CA LEU A 11 4.44 -16.72 -40.86
C LEU A 11 3.64 -17.84 -40.14
N PHE A 12 3.19 -18.86 -40.88
CA PHE A 12 2.49 -20.00 -40.29
C PHE A 12 3.36 -20.75 -39.28
N VAL A 13 4.62 -21.03 -39.61
CA VAL A 13 5.58 -21.64 -38.68
C VAL A 13 5.73 -20.78 -37.42
N LEU A 14 5.89 -19.47 -37.56
CA LEU A 14 6.05 -18.56 -36.43
C LEU A 14 4.80 -18.50 -35.53
N ILE A 15 3.59 -18.49 -36.11
CA ILE A 15 2.33 -18.54 -35.36
C ILE A 15 2.23 -19.86 -34.58
N VAL A 16 2.49 -21.00 -35.23
CA VAL A 16 2.43 -22.32 -34.59
C VAL A 16 3.47 -22.45 -33.48
N SER A 17 4.71 -22.01 -33.72
CA SER A 17 5.77 -21.99 -32.71
C SER A 17 5.41 -21.11 -31.52
N THR A 18 4.88 -19.91 -31.76
CA THR A 18 4.43 -19.01 -30.67
C THR A 18 3.32 -19.66 -29.87
N GLY A 19 2.31 -20.23 -30.53
CA GLY A 19 1.19 -20.92 -29.89
C GLY A 19 1.63 -22.14 -29.07
N ALA A 20 2.49 -22.99 -29.64
CA ALA A 20 3.02 -24.17 -28.96
C ALA A 20 3.80 -23.80 -27.69
N LEU A 21 4.67 -22.80 -27.78
CA LEU A 21 5.40 -22.29 -26.62
C LEU A 21 4.44 -21.67 -25.60
N SER A 22 3.43 -20.92 -26.04
CA SER A 22 2.45 -20.26 -25.15
C SER A 22 1.56 -21.22 -24.36
N ILE A 23 1.45 -22.49 -24.75
CA ILE A 23 0.61 -23.51 -24.09
C ILE A 23 1.34 -24.22 -22.94
N ILE A 24 2.67 -24.31 -22.99
CA ILE A 24 3.53 -24.91 -21.95
C ILE A 24 3.16 -24.46 -20.51
N PRO A 25 2.86 -23.17 -20.25
CA PRO A 25 2.47 -22.67 -18.93
C PRO A 25 1.12 -23.21 -18.44
N PHE A 26 0.23 -23.58 -19.36
CA PHE A 26 -1.14 -24.02 -19.08
C PHE A 26 -1.29 -25.55 -19.03
N LEU A 27 -0.25 -26.30 -19.43
CA LEU A 27 -0.20 -27.76 -19.33
C LEU A 27 0.14 -28.27 -17.92
N ALA A 28 0.39 -27.36 -16.98
CA ALA A 28 0.59 -27.69 -15.58
C ALA A 28 -0.70 -28.29 -14.97
N PRO A 29 -0.66 -29.50 -14.37
CA PRO A 29 -1.79 -30.05 -13.65
C PRO A 29 -2.27 -29.11 -12.54
N ARG A 30 -3.60 -29.07 -12.34
CA ARG A 30 -4.30 -28.27 -11.31
C ARG A 30 -3.91 -28.62 -9.84
N SER A 31 -2.89 -29.43 -9.61
CA SER A 31 -2.38 -29.74 -8.27
C SER A 31 -1.50 -28.58 -7.77
N GLY A 32 -1.89 -27.96 -6.66
CA GLY A 32 -1.29 -26.72 -6.15
C GLY A 32 0.23 -26.76 -5.90
N GLU A 33 0.81 -27.93 -5.66
CA GLU A 33 2.26 -28.09 -5.45
C GLU A 33 3.08 -27.92 -6.73
N LEU A 34 2.58 -28.40 -7.87
CA LEU A 34 3.27 -28.26 -9.15
C LEU A 34 3.21 -26.82 -9.66
N GLN A 35 2.10 -26.11 -9.38
CA GLN A 35 1.92 -24.71 -9.74
C GLN A 35 2.93 -23.79 -9.03
N LEU A 36 3.24 -24.08 -7.76
CA LEU A 36 4.28 -23.37 -7.00
C LEU A 36 5.69 -23.62 -7.56
N LEU A 37 6.04 -24.87 -7.86
CA LEU A 37 7.31 -25.21 -8.51
C LEU A 37 7.45 -24.55 -9.88
N LEU A 38 6.39 -24.50 -10.67
CA LEU A 38 6.36 -23.82 -11.96
C LEU A 38 6.48 -22.30 -11.82
N MET A 39 5.87 -21.67 -10.80
CA MET A 39 6.05 -20.25 -10.52
C MET A 39 7.48 -19.88 -10.07
N LEU A 40 8.16 -20.80 -9.38
CA LEU A 40 9.57 -20.67 -8.99
C LEU A 40 10.52 -20.89 -10.17
N ALA A 41 10.26 -21.91 -11.00
CA ALA A 41 11.03 -22.23 -12.19
C ALA A 41 10.71 -21.31 -13.38
N TRP A 42 9.67 -20.47 -13.28
CA TRP A 42 9.20 -19.66 -14.39
C TRP A 42 10.25 -18.75 -15.02
N PRO A 43 11.08 -18.00 -14.28
CA PRO A 43 12.11 -17.15 -14.91
C PRO A 43 13.07 -17.97 -15.79
N VAL A 44 13.41 -19.18 -15.35
CA VAL A 44 14.27 -20.11 -16.09
C VAL A 44 13.54 -20.67 -17.31
N LEU A 45 12.29 -21.10 -17.15
CA LEU A 45 11.44 -21.59 -18.24
C LEU A 45 11.21 -20.50 -19.29
N ALA A 46 10.84 -19.29 -18.88
CA ALA A 46 10.67 -18.14 -19.75
C ALA A 46 11.96 -17.81 -20.51
N THR A 47 13.12 -17.86 -19.84
CA THR A 47 14.42 -17.69 -20.51
C THR A 47 14.65 -18.77 -21.56
N ALA A 48 14.43 -20.05 -21.22
CA ALA A 48 14.56 -21.16 -22.17
C ALA A 48 13.59 -21.05 -23.36
N MET A 49 12.35 -20.62 -23.12
CA MET A 49 11.35 -20.39 -24.16
C MET A 49 11.73 -19.21 -25.07
N ASN A 50 12.25 -18.12 -24.50
CA ASN A 50 12.80 -17.01 -25.29
C ASN A 50 13.98 -17.48 -26.13
N ILE A 51 14.91 -18.27 -25.58
CA ILE A 51 16.05 -18.83 -26.34
C ILE A 51 15.55 -19.72 -27.48
N ALA A 52 14.61 -20.62 -27.22
CA ALA A 52 14.02 -21.47 -28.24
C ALA A 52 13.31 -20.65 -29.34
N TRP A 53 12.55 -19.63 -28.93
CA TRP A 53 11.87 -18.71 -29.83
C TRP A 53 12.83 -17.90 -30.70
N PHE A 54 13.85 -17.29 -30.11
CA PHE A 54 14.92 -16.61 -30.86
C PHE A 54 15.66 -17.57 -31.78
N GLY A 55 15.89 -18.81 -31.35
CA GLY A 55 16.45 -19.88 -32.17
C GLY A 55 15.61 -20.17 -33.42
N VAL A 56 14.28 -20.21 -33.30
CA VAL A 56 13.36 -20.37 -34.44
C VAL A 56 13.46 -19.17 -35.39
N LEU A 57 13.44 -17.95 -34.87
CA LEU A 57 13.55 -16.72 -35.68
C LEU A 57 14.86 -16.68 -36.46
N VAL A 58 16.00 -16.86 -35.78
CA VAL A 58 17.34 -16.85 -36.38
C VAL A 58 17.53 -18.03 -37.32
N GLY A 59 17.08 -19.22 -36.93
CA GLY A 59 17.15 -20.42 -37.77
C GLY A 59 16.38 -20.26 -39.07
N MET A 60 15.19 -19.63 -39.05
CA MET A 60 14.46 -19.28 -40.27
C MET A 60 15.22 -18.27 -41.13
N MET A 61 15.79 -17.21 -40.54
CA MET A 61 16.58 -16.24 -41.31
C MET A 61 17.77 -16.90 -42.01
N ILE A 62 18.54 -17.71 -41.29
CA ILE A 62 19.72 -18.42 -41.81
C ILE A 62 19.30 -19.44 -42.88
N TYR A 63 18.29 -20.27 -42.61
CA TYR A 63 17.82 -21.29 -43.55
C TYR A 63 17.25 -20.65 -44.82
N GLY A 64 16.47 -19.57 -44.68
CA GLY A 64 15.92 -18.80 -45.78
C GLY A 64 17.00 -18.20 -46.66
N ALA A 65 18.04 -17.61 -46.06
CA ALA A 65 19.19 -17.07 -46.79
C ALA A 65 19.98 -18.18 -47.50
N ALA A 66 20.35 -19.25 -46.79
CA ALA A 66 21.16 -20.35 -47.31
C ALA A 66 20.48 -21.12 -48.45
N ARG A 67 19.14 -21.21 -48.44
CA ARG A 67 18.35 -21.89 -49.48
C ARG A 67 17.80 -20.96 -50.57
N ALA A 68 18.24 -19.69 -50.60
CA ALA A 68 17.73 -18.68 -51.53
C ALA A 68 16.19 -18.57 -51.52
N ARG A 69 15.59 -18.66 -50.33
CA ARG A 69 14.15 -18.49 -50.07
C ARG A 69 13.90 -17.16 -49.35
N PRO A 70 13.92 -16.02 -50.09
CA PRO A 70 13.86 -14.69 -49.48
C PRO A 70 12.58 -14.44 -48.68
N GLY A 71 11.44 -15.04 -49.06
CA GLY A 71 10.19 -14.89 -48.31
C GLY A 71 10.26 -15.52 -46.91
N LEU A 72 11.01 -16.61 -46.75
CA LEU A 72 11.20 -17.28 -45.46
C LEU A 72 12.24 -16.56 -44.59
N ALA A 73 13.24 -15.94 -45.20
CA ALA A 73 14.22 -15.11 -44.51
C ALA A 73 13.61 -13.81 -43.94
N VAL A 74 12.63 -13.22 -44.63
CA VAL A 74 11.97 -11.98 -44.21
C VAL A 74 10.79 -12.23 -43.26
N ALA A 75 10.26 -13.45 -43.20
CA ALA A 75 9.10 -13.80 -42.38
C ALA A 75 9.22 -13.42 -40.89
N PRO A 76 10.36 -13.56 -40.19
CA PRO A 76 10.53 -13.09 -38.81
C PRO A 76 10.31 -11.58 -38.64
N LEU A 77 10.81 -10.78 -39.57
CA LEU A 77 10.64 -9.32 -39.56
C LEU A 77 9.18 -8.94 -39.85
N ALA A 78 8.56 -9.60 -40.84
CA ALA A 78 7.15 -9.40 -41.15
C ALA A 78 6.25 -9.79 -39.97
N PHE A 79 6.55 -10.89 -39.28
CA PHE A 79 5.84 -11.33 -38.08
C PHE A 79 5.94 -10.28 -36.97
N ALA A 80 7.16 -9.79 -36.67
CA ALA A 80 7.36 -8.76 -35.66
C ALA A 80 6.63 -7.45 -35.99
N ALA A 81 6.63 -7.03 -37.26
CA ALA A 81 5.90 -5.85 -37.71
C ALA A 81 4.38 -6.01 -37.58
N ILE A 82 3.83 -7.17 -37.96
CA ILE A 82 2.40 -7.50 -37.78
C ILE A 82 2.05 -7.52 -36.29
N TRP A 83 2.87 -8.18 -35.47
CA TRP A 83 2.67 -8.25 -34.02
C TRP A 83 2.60 -6.87 -33.38
N LEU A 84 3.59 -6.02 -33.68
CA LEU A 84 3.65 -4.65 -33.22
C LEU A 84 2.42 -3.85 -33.71
N GLY A 85 2.03 -4.02 -34.97
CA GLY A 85 0.85 -3.38 -35.54
C GLY A 85 -0.44 -3.75 -34.80
N VAL A 86 -0.67 -5.03 -34.52
CA VAL A 86 -1.84 -5.50 -33.76
C VAL A 86 -1.79 -5.00 -32.31
N SER A 87 -0.61 -5.03 -31.70
CA SER A 87 -0.35 -4.52 -30.34
C SER A 87 -0.70 -3.03 -30.20
N VAL A 88 -0.29 -2.20 -31.16
CA VAL A 88 -0.64 -0.77 -31.23
C VAL A 88 -2.13 -0.60 -31.51
N ALA A 89 -2.71 -1.35 -32.45
CA ALA A 89 -4.13 -1.26 -32.79
C ALA A 89 -5.04 -1.62 -31.61
N GLN A 90 -4.69 -2.62 -30.80
CA GLN A 90 -5.43 -2.99 -29.59
C GLN A 90 -5.41 -1.88 -28.54
N ARG A 91 -4.24 -1.28 -28.28
CA ARG A 91 -4.10 -0.14 -27.35
C ARG A 91 -4.89 1.07 -27.84
N TRP A 92 -4.79 1.37 -29.14
CA TRP A 92 -5.53 2.46 -29.76
C TRP A 92 -7.04 2.23 -29.68
N TRP A 93 -7.52 1.00 -29.91
CA TRP A 93 -8.93 0.65 -29.77
C TRP A 93 -9.43 0.81 -28.33
N ILE A 94 -8.66 0.33 -27.33
CA ILE A 94 -8.99 0.54 -25.92
C ILE A 94 -9.07 2.04 -25.59
N GLN A 95 -8.11 2.83 -26.08
CA GLN A 95 -8.11 4.27 -25.88
C GLN A 95 -9.27 4.96 -26.61
N ALA A 96 -9.67 4.49 -27.79
CA ALA A 96 -10.78 5.04 -28.55
C ALA A 96 -12.16 4.68 -27.97
N VAL A 97 -12.28 3.52 -27.33
CA VAL A 97 -13.50 3.10 -26.62
C VAL A 97 -13.69 3.89 -25.31
N LEU A 98 -12.61 4.43 -24.76
CA LEU A 98 -12.70 5.39 -23.65
C LEU A 98 -13.07 6.75 -24.20
N ASP A 99 -14.37 7.06 -24.15
CA ASP A 99 -14.88 8.37 -24.52
C ASP A 99 -14.02 9.48 -23.87
N PRO A 100 -13.54 10.49 -24.60
CA PRO A 100 -12.88 11.65 -24.01
C PRO A 100 -13.73 12.31 -22.91
N GLN A 101 -15.07 12.20 -22.96
CA GLN A 101 -15.96 12.67 -21.88
C GLN A 101 -15.86 11.84 -20.59
N LEU A 102 -15.44 10.58 -20.68
CA LEU A 102 -15.25 9.67 -19.54
C LEU A 102 -13.83 9.73 -18.94
N SER A 103 -12.96 10.59 -19.51
CA SER A 103 -11.55 10.73 -19.11
C SER A 103 -11.07 12.18 -19.00
N SER A 104 -11.87 13.17 -19.41
CA SER A 104 -11.46 14.57 -19.38
C SER A 104 -11.43 15.11 -17.95
N ALA A 105 -10.24 15.54 -17.54
CA ALA A 105 -9.99 16.33 -16.34
C ALA A 105 -10.48 17.79 -16.47
N SER A 106 -11.18 18.16 -17.56
CA SER A 106 -11.69 19.52 -17.74
C SER A 106 -13.00 19.67 -16.98
N THR A 107 -12.87 20.03 -15.72
CA THR A 107 -13.96 20.34 -14.81
C THR A 107 -14.56 21.68 -15.24
N GLY A 108 -15.81 21.64 -15.70
CA GLY A 108 -16.50 22.87 -16.14
C GLY A 108 -16.59 23.87 -14.99
N GLN A 109 -16.53 25.17 -15.30
CA GLN A 109 -16.63 26.26 -14.29
C GLN A 109 -17.85 26.13 -13.36
N VAL A 110 -18.91 25.46 -13.82
CA VAL A 110 -20.14 25.19 -13.06
C VAL A 110 -19.91 24.21 -11.90
N ALA A 111 -19.02 23.21 -12.06
CA ALA A 111 -18.73 22.25 -11.00
C ALA A 111 -17.93 22.89 -9.86
N ALA A 112 -16.92 23.69 -10.19
CA ALA A 112 -16.09 24.41 -9.21
C ALA A 112 -16.84 25.55 -8.49
N ALA A 113 -17.92 26.08 -9.09
CA ALA A 113 -18.75 27.10 -8.47
C ALA A 113 -19.68 26.57 -7.37
N SER A 114 -19.91 25.25 -7.31
CA SER A 114 -20.78 24.66 -6.30
C SER A 114 -20.13 24.71 -4.92
N ARG A 115 -20.81 25.36 -3.98
CA ARG A 115 -20.42 25.46 -2.57
C ARG A 115 -20.96 24.34 -1.70
N THR A 116 -21.77 23.44 -2.24
CA THR A 116 -22.28 22.25 -1.55
C THR A 116 -21.75 21.01 -2.24
N LEU A 117 -20.99 20.19 -1.51
CA LEU A 117 -20.48 18.90 -1.98
C LEU A 117 -21.25 17.77 -1.32
N ILE A 118 -21.72 16.80 -2.09
CA ILE A 118 -22.50 15.65 -1.64
C ILE A 118 -21.72 14.38 -1.98
N MET A 119 -21.34 13.61 -0.97
CA MET A 119 -20.53 12.41 -1.08
C MET A 119 -21.38 11.17 -0.82
N VAL A 120 -21.38 10.19 -1.73
CA VAL A 120 -22.25 9.00 -1.64
C VAL A 120 -21.44 7.70 -1.69
N GLY A 121 -21.71 6.79 -0.74
CA GLY A 121 -21.48 5.35 -0.90
C GLY A 121 -20.14 4.78 -0.41
N ASP A 122 -19.03 5.51 -0.45
CA ASP A 122 -17.78 5.11 0.22
C ASP A 122 -16.77 6.28 0.27
N ARG A 123 -15.93 6.32 1.32
CA ARG A 123 -14.79 7.25 1.51
C ARG A 123 -15.15 8.75 1.49
N SER A 124 -15.49 9.29 2.66
CA SER A 124 -15.70 10.74 2.85
C SER A 124 -14.44 11.53 2.54
N VAL A 125 -14.59 12.60 1.77
CA VAL A 125 -13.57 13.64 1.58
C VAL A 125 -13.30 14.32 2.91
N ASP A 126 -12.04 14.67 3.17
CA ASP A 126 -11.66 15.37 4.40
C ASP A 126 -12.47 16.67 4.56
N ARG A 127 -12.98 16.93 5.78
CA ARG A 127 -13.75 18.13 6.16
C ARG A 127 -12.94 19.43 5.97
N ASN A 128 -11.62 19.31 5.84
CA ASN A 128 -10.72 20.41 5.51
C ASN A 128 -11.09 21.18 4.24
N ILE A 129 -11.75 20.54 3.26
CA ILE A 129 -12.23 21.24 2.06
C ILE A 129 -13.20 22.40 2.37
N ILE A 130 -13.94 22.29 3.49
CA ILE A 130 -14.82 23.35 4.00
C ILE A 130 -13.98 24.45 4.65
N ALA A 131 -12.97 24.05 5.44
CA ALA A 131 -12.13 24.96 6.19
C ALA A 131 -11.23 25.83 5.29
N ASP A 132 -10.72 25.24 4.20
CA ASP A 132 -9.97 25.92 3.14
C ASP A 132 -10.86 26.87 2.29
N GLY A 133 -12.19 26.81 2.47
CA GLY A 133 -13.13 27.69 1.82
C GLY A 133 -13.41 27.34 0.36
N HIS A 134 -13.15 26.10 -0.06
CA HIS A 134 -13.56 25.61 -1.37
C HIS A 134 -15.06 25.36 -1.43
N ILE A 135 -15.64 24.85 -0.33
CA ILE A 135 -17.08 24.62 -0.17
C ILE A 135 -17.57 25.17 1.17
N ASP A 136 -18.87 25.40 1.29
CA ASP A 136 -19.54 25.85 2.52
C ASP A 136 -20.21 24.68 3.26
N HIS A 137 -20.64 23.65 2.52
CA HIS A 137 -21.37 22.49 3.03
C HIS A 137 -20.81 21.17 2.46
N LEU A 138 -20.55 20.21 3.34
CA LEU A 138 -20.25 18.82 2.98
C LEU A 138 -21.36 17.91 3.46
N ILE A 139 -22.05 17.26 2.54
CA ILE A 139 -23.12 16.30 2.81
C ILE A 139 -22.58 14.88 2.63
N ASN A 140 -22.53 14.09 3.70
CA ASN A 140 -22.20 12.67 3.63
C ASN A 140 -23.49 11.85 3.59
N VAL A 141 -23.62 11.01 2.56
CA VAL A 141 -24.76 10.11 2.37
C VAL A 141 -24.29 8.67 2.54
N TRP A 142 -24.71 8.05 3.63
CA TRP A 142 -24.45 6.65 3.94
C TRP A 142 -25.58 5.79 3.40
N ARG A 143 -25.22 4.68 2.76
CA ARG A 143 -26.18 3.69 2.29
C ARG A 143 -26.15 2.46 3.17
N ASP A 144 -27.25 1.74 3.21
CA ASP A 144 -27.33 0.47 3.94
C ASP A 144 -26.35 -0.53 3.31
N ARG A 145 -25.69 -1.31 4.18
CA ARG A 145 -24.71 -2.32 3.77
C ARG A 145 -25.40 -3.46 3.02
N ASP A 146 -26.61 -3.80 3.44
CA ASP A 146 -27.37 -4.94 2.91
C ASP A 146 -28.22 -4.54 1.68
N ASP A 147 -28.69 -3.29 1.63
CA ASP A 147 -29.39 -2.71 0.49
C ASP A 147 -28.78 -1.36 0.05
N PRO A 148 -27.89 -1.35 -0.95
CA PRO A 148 -27.23 -0.14 -1.44
C PRO A 148 -28.17 0.84 -2.14
N THR A 149 -29.45 0.52 -2.31
CA THR A 149 -30.45 1.47 -2.84
C THR A 149 -31.08 2.29 -1.72
N LYS A 150 -30.94 1.85 -0.47
CA LYS A 150 -31.50 2.49 0.71
C LYS A 150 -30.46 3.39 1.39
N ILE A 151 -30.85 4.62 1.68
CA ILE A 151 -30.05 5.57 2.46
C ILE A 151 -30.22 5.23 3.95
N SER A 152 -29.11 5.02 4.65
CA SER A 152 -29.11 4.72 6.10
C SER A 152 -29.00 6.00 6.93
N SER A 153 -28.21 6.99 6.50
CA SER A 153 -28.14 8.30 7.14
C SER A 153 -27.60 9.38 6.18
N ILE A 154 -27.97 10.63 6.46
CA ILE A 154 -27.48 11.83 5.75
C ILE A 154 -26.98 12.82 6.80
N GLU A 155 -25.71 13.21 6.70
CA GLU A 155 -25.05 14.16 7.60
C GLU A 155 -24.64 15.40 6.80
N ASP A 156 -25.04 16.59 7.23
CA ASP A 156 -24.58 17.88 6.74
C ASP A 156 -23.53 18.45 7.69
N VAL A 157 -22.35 18.75 7.17
CA VAL A 157 -21.22 19.34 7.89
C VAL A 157 -20.95 20.74 7.33
N SER A 158 -20.88 21.74 8.22
CA SER A 158 -20.61 23.14 7.88
C SER A 158 -19.72 23.82 8.92
N MET A 159 -19.21 25.03 8.63
CA MET A 159 -18.48 25.86 9.61
C MET A 159 -19.42 26.76 10.41
N ALA A 160 -19.37 26.68 11.75
CA ALA A 160 -19.97 27.64 12.66
C ALA A 160 -18.96 28.72 13.07
N ARG A 161 -19.40 29.99 13.24
CA ARG A 161 -18.56 31.11 13.74
C ARG A 161 -19.16 31.70 15.02
N GLY A 162 -18.31 32.00 16.01
CA GLY A 162 -18.69 32.77 17.21
C GLY A 162 -18.97 31.92 18.46
N SER A 163 -19.58 32.53 19.48
CA SER A 163 -19.81 31.98 20.84
C SER A 163 -20.80 30.81 20.93
N SER A 164 -21.00 30.06 19.84
CA SER A 164 -22.07 29.08 19.66
C SER A 164 -21.58 27.63 19.54
N CYS A 165 -20.37 27.33 20.00
CA CYS A 165 -19.91 25.95 20.11
C CYS A 165 -20.50 25.29 21.38
N ASP A 166 -21.80 24.98 21.37
CA ASP A 166 -22.49 24.33 22.50
C ASP A 166 -22.91 22.88 22.21
N THR A 167 -23.22 22.17 23.30
CA THR A 167 -23.42 20.72 23.45
C THR A 167 -24.24 20.05 22.35
N GLY A 168 -23.61 19.08 21.67
CA GLY A 168 -24.13 18.38 20.48
C GLY A 168 -23.19 18.51 19.27
N GLN A 169 -22.25 19.46 19.34
CA GLN A 169 -21.22 19.69 18.33
C GLN A 169 -19.94 18.93 18.70
N THR A 170 -19.35 18.24 17.74
CA THR A 170 -17.99 17.70 17.93
C THR A 170 -17.05 18.89 17.85
N PRO A 171 -16.28 19.22 18.89
CA PRO A 171 -15.14 20.11 18.68
C PRO A 171 -14.32 19.51 17.53
N PRO A 172 -13.74 20.32 16.62
CA PRO A 172 -12.74 19.79 15.72
C PRO A 172 -11.77 18.99 16.59
N SER A 173 -11.47 17.75 16.21
CA SER A 173 -10.37 17.01 16.83
C SER A 173 -9.13 17.91 16.89
N ALA A 174 -8.11 17.58 17.67
CA ALA A 174 -6.86 18.38 17.71
C ALA A 174 -6.31 18.69 16.29
N ASP A 175 -6.65 17.86 15.30
CA ASP A 175 -6.41 17.97 13.85
C ASP A 175 -7.27 18.97 13.04
N GLY A 176 -8.36 19.52 13.58
CA GLY A 176 -9.32 20.38 12.84
C GLY A 176 -9.26 21.88 13.20
N ARG A 177 -8.29 22.31 14.01
CA ARG A 177 -8.04 23.73 14.26
C ARG A 177 -7.15 24.29 13.15
N VAL A 178 -7.74 25.05 12.24
CA VAL A 178 -7.00 25.71 11.14
C VAL A 178 -6.33 26.99 11.64
N ALA A 179 -5.05 27.16 11.26
CA ALA A 179 -4.29 28.38 11.52
C ALA A 179 -4.99 29.59 10.87
N GLY A 180 -5.38 30.57 11.69
CA GLY A 180 -6.03 31.81 11.26
C GLY A 180 -7.56 31.88 11.48
N ARG A 181 -8.20 30.80 11.93
CA ARG A 181 -9.63 30.79 12.34
C ARG A 181 -9.88 29.90 13.58
N PRO A 182 -9.29 30.24 14.74
CA PRO A 182 -9.36 29.43 15.96
C PRO A 182 -10.77 29.30 16.55
N ASP A 183 -11.71 30.16 16.13
CA ASP A 183 -13.07 30.27 16.66
C ASP A 183 -14.12 29.50 15.82
N ALA A 184 -13.68 28.69 14.85
CA ALA A 184 -14.57 27.97 13.95
C ALA A 184 -14.73 26.49 14.36
N CYS A 185 -15.97 26.05 14.62
CA CYS A 185 -16.31 24.67 14.94
C CYS A 185 -17.05 24.01 13.76
N PHE A 186 -16.88 22.70 13.55
CA PHE A 186 -17.72 21.97 12.59
C PHE A 186 -19.08 21.68 13.23
N ALA A 187 -20.15 22.14 12.59
CA ALA A 187 -21.51 21.78 12.97
C ALA A 187 -22.00 20.64 12.06
N SER A 188 -22.30 19.49 12.65
CA SER A 188 -22.93 18.36 11.97
C SER A 188 -24.41 18.29 12.32
N ARG A 189 -25.29 18.12 11.33
CA ARG A 189 -26.71 17.85 11.55
C ARG A 189 -27.20 16.72 10.66
N SER A 190 -28.11 15.90 11.18
CA SER A 190 -28.81 14.92 10.35
C SER A 190 -29.81 15.64 9.45
N LEU A 191 -29.89 15.24 8.18
CA LEU A 191 -30.92 15.71 7.26
C LEU A 191 -31.96 14.62 6.98
N ALA A 192 -33.19 15.04 6.68
CA ALA A 192 -34.24 14.13 6.22
C ALA A 192 -34.08 13.78 4.72
N GLU A 193 -33.56 14.72 3.93
CA GLU A 193 -33.41 14.61 2.48
C GLU A 193 -32.08 15.22 2.03
N VAL A 194 -31.54 14.72 0.91
CA VAL A 194 -30.27 15.18 0.36
C VAL A 194 -30.47 16.48 -0.44
N PRO A 195 -29.82 17.60 -0.07
CA PRO A 195 -30.03 18.91 -0.67
C PRO A 195 -29.42 19.01 -2.07
N ASP A 196 -29.62 20.16 -2.73
CA ASP A 196 -28.98 20.48 -4.00
C ASP A 196 -27.47 20.75 -3.82
N GLY A 197 -26.68 20.43 -4.84
CA GLY A 197 -25.23 20.51 -4.77
C GLY A 197 -24.51 19.65 -5.79
N LEU A 198 -23.21 19.52 -5.64
CA LEU A 198 -22.36 18.65 -6.47
C LEU A 198 -22.31 17.26 -5.86
N VAL A 199 -22.95 16.28 -6.50
CA VAL A 199 -22.99 14.88 -6.06
C VAL A 199 -21.84 14.12 -6.69
N ILE A 200 -20.98 13.53 -5.85
CA ILE A 200 -19.91 12.63 -6.28
C ILE A 200 -20.16 11.23 -5.72
N GLU A 201 -20.22 10.26 -6.63
CA GLU A 201 -20.47 8.86 -6.30
C GLU A 201 -19.54 7.96 -7.10
N GLN A 202 -18.98 6.95 -6.43
CA GLN A 202 -18.35 5.83 -7.10
C GLN A 202 -19.41 4.76 -7.42
N ILE A 203 -19.72 4.62 -8.70
CA ILE A 203 -20.73 3.71 -9.23
C ILE A 203 -20.02 2.45 -9.77
N GLY A 204 -20.45 1.29 -9.28
CA GLY A 204 -20.00 -0.01 -9.78
C GLY A 204 -19.36 -0.88 -8.70
N ARG A 205 -19.92 -2.09 -8.52
CA ARG A 205 -19.36 -3.16 -7.67
C ARG A 205 -18.25 -3.96 -8.37
N ASP A 206 -18.01 -3.70 -9.66
CA ASP A 206 -17.06 -4.45 -10.45
C ASP A 206 -15.64 -3.92 -10.17
N LEU A 207 -14.91 -4.61 -9.30
CA LEU A 207 -13.53 -4.29 -8.89
C LEU A 207 -12.58 -4.06 -10.07
N LEU A 208 -12.95 -4.56 -11.25
CA LEU A 208 -12.16 -4.51 -12.47
C LEU A 208 -12.38 -3.23 -13.28
N ARG A 209 -13.50 -2.51 -13.07
CA ARG A 209 -13.87 -1.31 -13.83
C ARG A 209 -14.65 -0.29 -12.98
N PRO A 210 -14.07 0.29 -11.92
CA PRO A 210 -14.77 1.32 -11.16
C PRO A 210 -15.08 2.53 -12.05
N VAL A 211 -16.24 3.13 -11.82
CA VAL A 211 -16.66 4.41 -12.40
C VAL A 211 -16.91 5.39 -11.26
N THR A 212 -16.40 6.60 -11.34
CA THR A 212 -16.72 7.69 -10.41
C THR A 212 -17.41 8.78 -11.20
N GLN A 213 -18.53 9.30 -10.71
CA GLN A 213 -19.32 10.31 -11.41
C GLN A 213 -19.48 11.54 -10.54
N ALA A 214 -19.37 12.72 -11.15
CA ALA A 214 -19.84 13.98 -10.59
C ALA A 214 -21.11 14.42 -11.31
N ARG A 215 -22.15 14.71 -10.54
CA ARG A 215 -23.47 15.16 -11.01
C ARG A 215 -23.82 16.47 -10.32
N SER A 216 -24.41 17.41 -11.05
CA SER A 216 -25.05 18.58 -10.44
C SER A 216 -26.46 18.18 -10.04
N ARG A 217 -26.84 18.41 -8.79
CA ARG A 217 -28.21 18.28 -8.33
C ARG A 217 -28.82 19.68 -8.17
N VAL A 218 -29.93 19.92 -8.86
CA VAL A 218 -30.68 21.19 -8.84
C VAL A 218 -32.17 20.87 -8.83
N HIS A 219 -32.91 21.38 -7.85
CA HIS A 219 -34.31 21.05 -7.56
C HIS A 219 -34.56 19.53 -7.47
N GLY A 220 -33.64 18.80 -6.82
CA GLY A 220 -33.75 17.34 -6.68
C GLY A 220 -33.51 16.53 -7.96
N GLN A 221 -33.25 17.19 -9.10
CA GLN A 221 -32.88 16.52 -10.34
C GLN A 221 -31.36 16.49 -10.51
N GLU A 222 -30.82 15.32 -10.87
CA GLU A 222 -29.39 15.15 -11.09
C GLU A 222 -29.04 15.18 -12.58
N ARG A 223 -27.98 15.92 -12.92
CA ARG A 223 -27.41 15.99 -14.26
C ARG A 223 -25.94 15.61 -14.21
N LEU A 224 -25.53 14.61 -14.99
CA LEU A 224 -24.12 14.21 -15.12
C LEU A 224 -23.27 15.37 -15.66
N LEU A 225 -22.20 15.69 -14.94
CA LEU A 225 -21.21 16.69 -15.33
C LEU A 225 -19.95 16.04 -15.90
N VAL A 226 -19.38 15.09 -15.15
CA VAL A 226 -18.19 14.33 -15.55
C VAL A 226 -18.26 12.93 -14.98
N SER A 227 -17.64 11.98 -15.66
CA SER A 227 -17.47 10.61 -15.21
C SER A 227 -16.03 10.19 -15.46
N TRP A 228 -15.43 9.50 -14.50
CA TRP A 228 -14.11 8.90 -14.57
C TRP A 228 -14.27 7.39 -14.57
N MET A 229 -13.61 6.75 -15.51
CA MET A 229 -13.50 5.29 -15.54
C MET A 229 -12.04 4.91 -15.36
N SER A 230 -11.81 3.79 -14.69
CA SER A 230 -10.51 3.10 -14.74
C SER A 230 -10.75 1.63 -14.93
N GLY A 231 -9.87 0.95 -15.63
CA GLY A 231 -9.93 -0.50 -15.76
C GLY A 231 -8.62 -1.11 -16.19
N ALA A 232 -8.63 -2.43 -16.31
CA ALA A 232 -7.52 -3.20 -16.86
C ALA A 232 -8.00 -4.03 -18.06
N SER A 233 -7.14 -4.15 -19.08
CA SER A 233 -7.35 -5.02 -20.23
C SER A 233 -6.09 -5.81 -20.52
N ILE A 234 -6.25 -6.97 -21.16
CA ILE A 234 -5.15 -7.79 -21.65
C ILE A 234 -4.94 -7.45 -23.13
N VAL A 235 -3.74 -7.03 -23.48
CA VAL A 235 -3.31 -6.73 -24.86
C VAL A 235 -2.07 -7.54 -25.23
N LEU A 236 -1.75 -7.65 -26.51
CA LEU A 236 -0.46 -8.15 -26.94
C LEU A 236 0.65 -7.20 -26.47
N SER A 237 1.78 -7.73 -26.01
CA SER A 237 2.97 -6.91 -25.74
C SER A 237 3.54 -6.35 -27.05
N TYR A 238 4.40 -5.33 -26.98
CA TYR A 238 5.06 -4.82 -28.21
C TYR A 238 6.02 -5.84 -28.82
N PHE A 239 6.62 -6.71 -28.00
CA PHE A 239 7.54 -7.75 -28.42
C PHE A 239 7.02 -9.12 -28.01
N PRO A 240 6.97 -10.12 -28.91
CA PRO A 240 6.54 -11.48 -28.59
C PRO A 240 7.63 -12.20 -27.79
N THR A 241 7.69 -11.94 -26.49
CA THR A 241 8.66 -12.53 -25.55
C THR A 241 7.94 -13.29 -24.46
N PHE A 242 8.57 -14.26 -23.81
CA PHE A 242 7.96 -15.03 -22.74
C PHE A 242 8.35 -14.43 -21.39
N ALA A 243 7.36 -14.04 -20.59
CA ALA A 243 7.54 -13.52 -19.23
C ALA A 243 6.27 -13.76 -18.42
N LEU A 244 6.36 -13.66 -17.09
CA LEU A 244 5.18 -13.69 -16.22
C LEU A 244 4.37 -12.41 -16.47
N PRO A 245 3.03 -12.45 -16.31
CA PRO A 245 2.24 -11.24 -16.27
C PRO A 245 2.72 -10.37 -15.10
N ASP A 246 3.31 -9.22 -15.43
CA ASP A 246 3.70 -8.19 -14.45
C ASP A 246 2.48 -7.44 -13.90
N SER A 247 2.70 -6.63 -12.87
CA SER A 247 1.69 -5.68 -12.38
C SER A 247 1.14 -4.82 -13.53
N PRO A 248 -0.17 -4.49 -13.53
CA PRO A 248 -0.76 -3.72 -14.62
C PRO A 248 -0.04 -2.38 -14.83
N THR A 249 0.32 -2.05 -16.07
CA THR A 249 1.10 -0.85 -16.43
C THR A 249 0.25 0.20 -17.14
N GLY A 250 0.80 1.39 -17.41
CA GLY A 250 0.16 2.34 -18.33
C GLY A 250 -0.08 1.74 -19.73
N ILE A 251 -1.12 2.22 -20.42
CA ILE A 251 -1.55 1.66 -21.72
C ILE A 251 -0.46 1.67 -22.80
N TRP A 252 0.45 2.64 -22.77
CA TRP A 252 1.55 2.76 -23.74
C TRP A 252 2.90 2.24 -23.23
N GLU A 253 3.00 1.77 -21.99
CA GLU A 253 4.26 1.26 -21.44
C GLU A 253 4.65 -0.08 -22.07
N ALA A 254 5.95 -0.26 -22.34
CA ALA A 254 6.49 -1.49 -22.90
C ALA A 254 6.94 -2.45 -21.79
N ARG A 255 6.49 -3.71 -21.86
CA ARG A 255 6.91 -4.78 -20.95
C ARG A 255 7.19 -6.08 -21.70
N PRO A 256 8.06 -6.95 -21.15
CA PRO A 256 8.25 -8.29 -21.66
C PRO A 256 7.00 -9.16 -21.40
N GLY A 257 6.79 -10.18 -22.23
CA GLY A 257 5.61 -11.06 -22.19
C GLY A 257 4.92 -11.16 -23.54
N ILE A 258 4.06 -12.18 -23.73
CA ILE A 258 3.24 -12.31 -24.95
C ILE A 258 2.00 -11.43 -24.83
N LEU A 259 1.43 -11.43 -23.64
CA LEU A 259 0.30 -10.63 -23.22
C LEU A 259 0.75 -9.69 -22.11
N GLN A 260 0.20 -8.49 -22.12
CA GLN A 260 0.42 -7.46 -21.12
C GLN A 260 -0.92 -7.03 -20.54
N VAL A 261 -0.99 -6.91 -19.22
CA VAL A 261 -2.13 -6.28 -18.56
C VAL A 261 -1.89 -4.77 -18.56
N VAL A 262 -2.70 -4.03 -19.30
CA VAL A 262 -2.63 -2.57 -19.37
C VAL A 262 -3.78 -1.94 -18.60
N ARG A 263 -3.48 -0.93 -17.79
CA ARG A 263 -4.45 -0.03 -17.18
C ARG A 263 -4.83 1.05 -18.16
N TYR A 264 -6.10 1.40 -18.14
CA TYR A 264 -6.65 2.48 -18.95
C TYR A 264 -7.59 3.34 -18.10
N GLY A 265 -7.81 4.57 -18.54
CA GLY A 265 -8.60 5.56 -17.79
C GLY A 265 -7.79 6.25 -16.68
N VAL A 266 -8.48 6.77 -15.66
CA VAL A 266 -7.86 7.56 -14.58
C VAL A 266 -7.11 6.65 -13.62
N ARG A 267 -5.83 6.95 -13.33
CA ARG A 267 -4.95 6.09 -12.51
C ARG A 267 -5.47 5.88 -11.10
N ASP A 268 -6.02 6.93 -10.49
CA ASP A 268 -6.59 6.94 -9.14
C ASP A 268 -8.08 7.28 -9.21
N ASN A 269 -8.90 6.35 -9.71
CA ASN A 269 -10.34 6.54 -9.82
C ASN A 269 -11.05 6.35 -8.48
N ASN A 270 -11.09 7.42 -7.69
CA ASN A 270 -11.83 7.49 -6.45
C ASN A 270 -12.45 8.88 -6.27
N SER A 271 -13.45 8.98 -5.40
CA SER A 271 -14.20 10.21 -5.16
C SER A 271 -13.33 11.37 -4.67
N ALA A 272 -12.31 11.12 -3.85
CA ALA A 272 -11.41 12.16 -3.33
C ALA A 272 -10.49 12.74 -4.43
N SER A 273 -9.95 11.89 -5.30
CA SER A 273 -9.15 12.33 -6.46
C SER A 273 -10.00 13.16 -7.43
N MET A 274 -11.28 12.81 -7.63
CA MET A 274 -12.20 13.57 -8.46
C MET A 274 -12.51 14.95 -7.86
N VAL A 275 -12.73 15.03 -6.55
CA VAL A 275 -12.87 16.30 -5.83
C VAL A 275 -11.63 17.18 -6.00
N GLY A 276 -10.44 16.61 -5.83
CA GLY A 276 -9.18 17.30 -6.03
C GLY A 276 -9.08 17.95 -7.43
N ALA A 277 -9.45 17.19 -8.47
CA ALA A 277 -9.47 17.70 -9.83
C ALA A 277 -10.55 18.76 -10.09
N ILE A 278 -11.71 18.70 -9.42
CA ILE A 278 -12.80 19.68 -9.58
C ILE A 278 -12.45 21.02 -8.93
N TYR A 279 -11.90 20.98 -7.72
CA TYR A 279 -11.58 22.20 -6.96
C TYR A 279 -10.14 22.69 -7.17
N GLY A 280 -9.34 22.00 -7.99
CA GLY A 280 -7.96 22.39 -8.29
C GLY A 280 -7.01 22.23 -7.10
N VAL A 281 -7.30 21.27 -6.22
CA VAL A 281 -6.56 21.03 -4.98
C VAL A 281 -5.81 19.70 -5.05
N THR A 282 -4.60 19.65 -4.47
CA THR A 282 -3.79 18.43 -4.38
C THR A 282 -4.54 17.34 -3.61
N SER A 283 -4.21 16.07 -3.86
CA SER A 283 -4.94 14.87 -3.37
C SER A 283 -4.91 14.63 -1.85
N SER A 284 -4.80 15.69 -1.05
CA SER A 284 -4.70 15.71 0.42
C SER A 284 -6.02 15.34 1.14
N TYR A 285 -7.15 15.33 0.44
CA TYR A 285 -8.48 15.11 1.03
C TYR A 285 -8.96 13.65 0.98
N GLN A 286 -8.04 12.68 1.01
CA GLN A 286 -8.41 11.27 1.21
C GLN A 286 -9.03 11.08 2.61
N PRO A 287 -9.92 10.08 2.81
CA PRO A 287 -10.48 9.77 4.11
C PRO A 287 -9.38 9.59 5.13
N ASN A 288 -9.35 10.50 6.09
CA ASN A 288 -8.30 10.59 7.05
C ASN A 288 -8.56 9.55 8.16
N TYR A 289 -7.94 8.37 8.06
CA TYR A 289 -7.95 7.36 9.14
C TYR A 289 -6.97 7.73 10.27
N GLY A 290 -6.89 9.01 10.64
CA GLY A 290 -6.10 9.49 11.78
C GLY A 290 -4.68 9.99 11.43
N GLY A 291 -4.56 11.02 10.60
CA GLY A 291 -3.34 11.81 10.46
C GLY A 291 -3.56 13.08 9.66
N SER A 292 -3.67 14.23 10.32
CA SER A 292 -3.71 15.56 9.69
C SER A 292 -2.55 15.76 8.70
N GLU A 293 -2.87 16.24 7.50
CA GLU A 293 -1.89 16.87 6.62
C GLU A 293 -1.93 18.39 6.91
N PRO A 294 -0.80 19.04 7.20
CA PRO A 294 -0.81 20.41 7.67
C PRO A 294 -0.94 21.39 6.51
N VAL A 295 -1.73 22.45 6.73
CA VAL A 295 -1.64 23.68 5.97
C VAL A 295 -0.31 24.36 6.32
N VAL A 296 0.60 24.45 5.35
CA VAL A 296 1.90 25.12 5.51
C VAL A 296 1.66 26.63 5.50
N PRO A 297 1.88 27.37 6.61
CA PRO A 297 1.72 28.82 6.62
C PRO A 297 2.72 29.47 5.63
N PRO A 298 2.41 30.66 5.05
CA PRO A 298 3.26 31.32 4.06
C PRO A 298 4.50 31.98 4.71
N LEU A 299 5.25 31.21 5.49
CA LEU A 299 6.48 31.60 6.17
C LEU A 299 7.69 31.32 5.27
N ASP A 300 8.80 32.01 5.53
CA ASP A 300 10.10 31.69 4.94
C ASP A 300 10.67 30.37 5.51
N ALA A 301 11.79 29.88 4.98
CA ALA A 301 12.34 28.58 5.36
C ALA A 301 12.66 28.49 6.87
N ALA A 302 13.20 29.57 7.44
CA ALA A 302 13.51 29.67 8.86
C ALA A 302 12.25 29.69 9.73
N GLY A 303 11.25 30.49 9.36
CA GLY A 303 9.96 30.53 10.06
C GLY A 303 9.21 29.21 10.00
N LEU A 304 9.29 28.46 8.89
CA LEU A 304 8.72 27.11 8.79
C LEU A 304 9.40 26.12 9.74
N LEU A 305 10.73 26.18 9.83
CA LEU A 305 11.49 25.32 10.73
C LEU A 305 11.22 25.67 12.20
N ASP A 306 11.24 26.95 12.57
CA ASP A 306 10.94 27.38 13.94
C ASP A 306 9.49 27.04 14.34
N PHE A 307 8.56 27.11 13.38
CA PHE A 307 7.19 26.64 13.58
C PHE A 307 7.15 25.11 13.76
N ALA A 308 7.87 24.33 12.94
CA ALA A 308 7.97 22.88 13.10
C ALA A 308 8.55 22.48 14.47
N VAL A 309 9.60 23.18 14.94
CA VAL A 309 10.22 22.97 16.26
C VAL A 309 9.20 23.21 17.37
N THR A 310 8.49 24.33 17.30
CA THR A 310 7.51 24.73 18.31
C THR A 310 6.32 23.79 18.32
N PHE A 311 5.85 23.42 17.12
CA PHE A 311 4.71 22.54 16.93
C PHE A 311 5.02 21.13 17.42
N ALA A 312 6.19 20.56 17.10
CA ALA A 312 6.60 19.23 17.56
C ALA A 312 6.72 19.09 19.09
N ARG A 313 6.77 20.20 19.85
CA ARG A 313 6.84 20.20 21.32
C ARG A 313 5.48 20.24 22.01
N GLN A 314 4.38 20.45 21.27
CA GLN A 314 3.04 20.46 21.85
C GLN A 314 2.56 19.03 22.12
N ALA A 315 1.68 18.85 23.10
CA ALA A 315 1.01 17.58 23.33
C ALA A 315 0.05 17.26 22.18
N ASP A 316 -0.12 15.98 21.85
CA ASP A 316 -1.07 15.46 20.84
C ASP A 316 -0.87 15.94 19.40
N VAL A 317 0.38 16.17 19.00
CA VAL A 317 0.71 16.69 17.67
C VAL A 317 0.80 15.57 16.63
N SER A 318 0.17 15.78 15.47
CA SER A 318 0.28 14.86 14.33
C SER A 318 1.70 14.85 13.75
N PRO A 319 2.36 13.68 13.68
CA PRO A 319 3.68 13.55 13.07
C PRO A 319 3.70 13.95 11.60
N LYS A 320 2.61 13.69 10.88
CA LYS A 320 2.44 14.07 9.47
C LYS A 320 2.45 15.59 9.31
N SER A 321 1.85 16.29 10.26
CA SER A 321 1.84 17.75 10.33
C SER A 321 3.21 18.37 10.59
N VAL A 322 4.01 17.76 11.46
CA VAL A 322 5.39 18.19 11.66
C VAL A 322 6.23 17.91 10.40
N ALA A 323 6.11 16.74 9.79
CA ALA A 323 6.90 16.39 8.62
C ALA A 323 6.62 17.27 7.40
N ALA A 324 5.38 17.68 7.14
CA ALA A 324 5.11 18.55 6.01
C ALA A 324 5.67 19.98 6.22
N LEU A 325 5.75 20.48 7.45
CA LEU A 325 6.49 21.71 7.76
C LEU A 325 8.00 21.55 7.51
N LEU A 326 8.58 20.42 7.93
CA LEU A 326 9.99 20.11 7.68
C LEU A 326 10.29 19.95 6.18
N VAL A 327 9.41 19.29 5.43
CA VAL A 327 9.49 19.15 3.98
C VAL A 327 9.40 20.51 3.30
N ALA A 328 8.48 21.38 3.72
CA ALA A 328 8.36 22.71 3.17
C ALA A 328 9.59 23.59 3.46
N ALA A 329 10.17 23.52 4.66
CA ALA A 329 11.42 24.19 4.99
C ALA A 329 12.59 23.69 4.12
N ARG A 330 12.69 22.37 3.94
CA ARG A 330 13.67 21.71 3.05
C ARG A 330 13.52 22.16 1.61
N ASP A 331 12.30 22.16 1.08
CA ASP A 331 12.04 22.52 -0.32
C ASP A 331 12.33 24.00 -0.60
N LYS A 332 12.39 24.84 0.46
CA LYS A 332 12.90 26.21 0.43
C LYS A 332 14.40 26.33 0.71
N GLY A 333 15.11 25.21 0.81
CA GLY A 333 16.57 25.15 0.92
C GLY A 333 17.13 25.09 2.35
N LEU A 334 16.30 24.95 3.39
CA LEU A 334 16.77 24.87 4.78
C LEU A 334 16.68 23.45 5.33
N VAL A 335 17.84 22.83 5.51
CA VAL A 335 17.99 21.57 6.26
C VAL A 335 19.19 21.73 7.19
N ASP A 336 18.92 21.90 8.48
CA ASP A 336 19.95 21.97 9.52
C ASP A 336 19.79 20.82 10.55
N GLY A 337 20.69 20.75 11.52
CA GLY A 337 20.64 19.71 12.56
C GLY A 337 19.36 19.73 13.41
N ARG A 338 18.64 20.86 13.49
CA ARG A 338 17.35 20.95 14.20
C ARG A 338 16.26 20.24 13.41
N ALA A 339 16.20 20.46 12.09
CA ALA A 339 15.24 19.79 11.22
C ALA A 339 15.42 18.26 11.25
N ILE A 340 16.67 17.80 11.21
CA ILE A 340 17.03 16.38 11.32
C ILE A 340 16.66 15.81 12.71
N GLY A 341 16.95 16.56 13.78
CA GLY A 341 16.56 16.22 15.16
C GLY A 341 15.08 15.99 15.34
N ILE A 342 14.26 16.87 14.77
CA ILE A 342 12.81 16.76 14.84
C ILE A 342 12.32 15.58 14.01
N ALA A 343 12.83 15.40 12.79
CA ALA A 343 12.44 14.25 11.96
C ALA A 343 12.78 12.92 12.67
N ALA A 344 13.92 12.84 13.35
CA ALA A 344 14.29 11.68 14.16
C ALA A 344 13.34 11.49 15.35
N SER A 345 12.86 12.56 16.00
CA SER A 345 11.93 12.44 17.14
C SER A 345 10.55 11.93 16.76
N LEU A 346 10.16 12.01 15.47
CA LEU A 346 8.87 11.50 14.99
C LEU A 346 8.76 9.97 15.02
N ILE A 347 9.87 9.24 15.08
CA ILE A 347 9.79 7.78 15.24
C ILE A 347 9.27 7.45 16.66
N GLY A 348 8.40 6.43 16.74
CA GLY A 348 7.69 6.07 17.97
C GLY A 348 6.24 6.58 18.04
N HIS A 349 5.78 7.36 17.05
CA HIS A 349 4.38 7.77 16.92
C HIS A 349 3.61 6.93 15.89
N ASP A 350 3.56 5.61 16.09
CA ASP A 350 2.98 4.63 15.15
C ASP A 350 3.58 4.78 13.72
N ASN A 351 2.87 4.29 12.71
CA ASN A 351 3.24 4.35 11.30
C ASN A 351 3.21 5.77 10.78
N ALA A 352 2.36 6.64 11.34
CA ALA A 352 2.31 8.04 11.00
C ALA A 352 3.69 8.69 11.24
N GLY A 353 4.31 8.43 12.39
CA GLY A 353 5.65 8.90 12.73
C GLY A 353 6.74 8.41 11.77
N TRP A 354 6.74 7.12 11.48
CA TRP A 354 7.71 6.53 10.53
C TRP A 354 7.53 7.04 9.10
N ASN A 355 6.29 7.17 8.63
CA ASN A 355 5.97 7.71 7.31
C ASN A 355 6.37 9.19 7.20
N ALA A 356 6.13 9.95 8.26
CA ALA A 356 6.50 11.34 8.36
C ALA A 356 8.03 11.54 8.30
N ALA A 357 8.78 10.78 9.09
CA ALA A 357 10.24 10.84 9.09
C ALA A 357 10.85 10.41 7.73
N THR A 358 10.32 9.35 7.12
CA THR A 358 10.79 8.88 5.80
C THR A 358 10.41 9.83 4.66
N ALA A 359 9.25 10.49 4.71
CA ALA A 359 8.85 11.51 3.74
C ALA A 359 9.82 12.71 3.74
N PHE A 360 10.25 13.15 4.93
CA PHE A 360 11.30 14.15 5.06
C PHE A 360 12.64 13.62 4.50
N ALA A 361 13.02 12.40 4.88
CA ALA A 361 14.26 11.75 4.47
C ALA A 361 14.44 11.61 2.95
N LYS A 362 13.34 11.44 2.19
CA LYS A 362 13.38 11.26 0.73
C LYS A 362 14.07 12.42 -0.01
N GLY A 363 14.03 13.64 0.51
CA GLY A 363 14.70 14.81 -0.08
C GLY A 363 16.06 15.16 0.51
N LEU A 364 16.60 14.35 1.42
CA LEU A 364 17.93 14.56 2.00
C LEU A 364 19.04 14.03 1.10
N ASN A 365 20.21 14.66 1.16
CA ASN A 365 21.44 14.11 0.57
C ASN A 365 22.02 12.97 1.44
N ASN A 366 23.11 12.33 0.99
CA ASN A 366 23.68 11.16 1.66
C ASN A 366 24.22 11.48 3.07
N GLU A 367 24.89 12.62 3.26
CA GLU A 367 25.43 13.03 4.56
C GLU A 367 24.31 13.34 5.56
N GLN A 368 23.28 14.07 5.12
CA GLN A 368 22.09 14.38 5.92
C GLN A 368 21.28 13.12 6.24
N THR A 369 21.18 12.18 5.30
CA THR A 369 20.54 10.88 5.54
C THR A 369 21.30 10.09 6.59
N ALA A 370 22.63 10.08 6.55
CA ALA A 370 23.45 9.43 7.57
C ALA A 370 23.26 10.08 8.95
N GLN A 371 23.19 11.42 9.03
CA GLN A 371 22.90 12.14 10.28
C GLN A 371 21.51 11.80 10.84
N LEU A 372 20.48 11.73 9.98
CA LEU A 372 19.14 11.36 10.40
C LEU A 372 19.11 9.95 11.00
N VAL A 373 19.71 8.99 10.30
CA VAL A 373 19.77 7.59 10.74
C VAL A 373 20.54 7.45 12.05
N GLU A 374 21.63 8.19 12.22
CA GLU A 374 22.40 8.22 13.46
C GLU A 374 21.53 8.68 14.64
N GLN A 375 20.76 9.76 14.48
CA GLN A 375 19.86 10.25 15.53
C GLN A 375 18.69 9.30 15.79
N MET A 376 18.15 8.65 14.75
CA MET A 376 17.15 7.59 14.92
C MET A 376 17.71 6.44 15.75
N LEU A 377 18.92 5.95 15.45
CA LEU A 377 19.57 4.88 16.20
C LEU A 377 19.82 5.26 17.66
N GLN A 378 20.32 6.47 17.93
CA GLN A 378 20.51 6.97 19.30
C GLN A 378 19.20 6.97 20.09
N ARG A 379 18.10 7.41 19.46
CA ARG A 379 16.76 7.40 20.07
C ARG A 379 16.26 5.98 20.33
N LEU A 380 16.53 5.03 19.44
CA LEU A 380 16.17 3.62 19.60
C LEU A 380 17.02 2.90 20.67
N GLU A 381 18.28 3.30 20.87
CA GLU A 381 19.17 2.77 21.90
C GLU A 381 18.86 3.28 23.30
N THR A 382 18.25 4.47 23.41
CA THR A 382 18.01 5.12 24.70
C THR A 382 16.72 4.57 25.34
N PRO A 383 16.78 3.83 26.45
CA PRO A 383 15.57 3.36 27.15
C PRO A 383 14.70 4.54 27.58
N HIS A 384 13.38 4.38 27.55
CA HIS A 384 12.43 5.43 27.99
C HIS A 384 12.61 6.78 27.29
N SER A 385 13.11 6.80 26.05
CA SER A 385 13.27 8.05 25.28
C SER A 385 11.94 8.74 24.92
N CYS A 386 10.82 8.06 25.17
CA CYS A 386 9.46 8.53 24.97
C CYS A 386 8.47 7.57 25.66
N ASP A 387 7.87 8.00 26.77
CA ASP A 387 6.92 7.19 27.54
C ASP A 387 5.53 7.12 26.87
N ASP A 388 5.17 8.13 26.08
CA ASP A 388 3.89 8.21 25.34
C ASP A 388 3.98 7.62 23.93
N CYS A 389 5.13 7.02 23.56
CA CYS A 389 5.32 6.46 22.23
C CYS A 389 4.59 5.11 22.08
N VAL A 390 3.95 4.94 20.93
CA VAL A 390 3.05 3.83 20.64
C VAL A 390 3.63 2.92 19.56
N ILE A 391 3.50 1.62 19.79
CA ILE A 391 3.83 0.58 18.82
C ILE A 391 2.78 0.56 17.69
N SER A 392 3.22 0.28 16.46
CA SER A 392 2.32 0.26 15.31
C SER A 392 1.36 -0.92 15.28
N ARG A 393 0.17 -0.70 14.70
CA ARG A 393 -0.80 -1.80 14.43
C ARG A 393 -0.35 -2.72 13.30
N GLN A 394 0.40 -2.20 12.34
CA GLN A 394 0.99 -2.96 11.22
C GLN A 394 2.36 -2.38 10.90
N ALA A 395 3.45 -3.13 11.11
CA ALA A 395 4.79 -2.55 10.99
C ALA A 395 5.42 -2.73 9.59
N SER A 396 4.81 -3.53 8.70
CA SER A 396 5.18 -3.60 7.28
C SER A 396 4.55 -2.45 6.49
N HIS A 397 5.33 -1.45 6.07
CA HIS A 397 4.80 -0.34 5.27
C HIS A 397 5.59 -0.13 3.96
N PRO A 398 4.90 0.11 2.82
CA PRO A 398 5.52 0.53 1.55
C PRO A 398 6.46 1.74 1.65
N ALA A 399 6.29 2.62 2.64
CA ALA A 399 7.04 3.86 2.75
C ALA A 399 8.53 3.63 3.05
N LEU A 400 8.86 2.53 3.73
CA LEU A 400 10.24 2.13 4.00
C LEU A 400 10.91 1.51 2.76
N GLN A 401 10.14 0.86 1.89
CA GLN A 401 10.66 0.29 0.64
C GLN A 401 11.10 1.39 -0.34
N ASP A 402 10.32 2.48 -0.40
CA ASP A 402 10.65 3.63 -1.26
C ASP A 402 11.82 4.49 -0.75
N TRP A 403 12.25 4.29 0.50
CA TRP A 403 13.34 5.09 1.07
C TRP A 403 14.70 4.71 0.45
N LYS A 404 14.87 3.45 0.03
CA LYS A 404 16.12 2.92 -0.54
C LYS A 404 17.35 3.24 0.31
N LEU A 405 17.21 3.07 1.62
CA LEU A 405 18.21 3.51 2.61
C LEU A 405 19.62 2.98 2.30
N ARG A 406 19.73 1.71 1.90
CA ARG A 406 21.01 1.09 1.54
C ARG A 406 21.76 1.82 0.42
N GLU A 407 21.05 2.37 -0.56
CA GLU A 407 21.65 3.11 -1.69
C GLU A 407 22.11 4.52 -1.30
N ARG A 408 21.56 5.06 -0.20
CA ARG A 408 21.81 6.44 0.27
C ARG A 408 22.92 6.54 1.32
N LEU A 409 23.34 5.42 1.89
CA LEU A 409 24.41 5.37 2.87
C LEU A 409 25.72 4.94 2.21
N SER A 410 26.80 5.69 2.46
CA SER A 410 28.14 5.33 1.98
C SER A 410 28.66 4.01 2.58
N ASN A 411 28.23 3.69 3.80
CA ASN A 411 28.52 2.41 4.46
C ASN A 411 27.31 1.96 5.32
N PRO A 412 26.47 1.04 4.83
CA PRO A 412 25.25 0.60 5.53
C PRO A 412 25.49 -0.43 6.65
N GLU A 413 26.61 -1.16 6.65
CA GLU A 413 26.83 -2.26 7.60
C GLU A 413 26.89 -1.81 9.07
N PRO A 414 27.57 -0.71 9.44
CA PRO A 414 27.57 -0.24 10.83
C PRO A 414 26.18 0.11 11.37
N VAL A 415 25.30 0.63 10.50
CA VAL A 415 23.90 0.92 10.83
C VAL A 415 23.14 -0.37 11.08
N ARG A 416 23.33 -1.37 10.20
CA ARG A 416 22.72 -2.69 10.33
C ARG A 416 23.16 -3.39 11.61
N ASP A 417 24.46 -3.42 11.89
CA ASP A 417 25.02 -4.05 13.09
C ASP A 417 24.48 -3.41 14.36
N ARG A 418 24.32 -2.09 14.35
CA ARG A 418 23.77 -1.35 15.49
C ARG A 418 22.29 -1.64 15.70
N ALA A 419 21.50 -1.72 14.62
CA ALA A 419 20.10 -2.15 14.70
C ALA A 419 19.96 -3.61 15.21
N ILE A 420 20.87 -4.51 14.80
CA ILE A 420 20.93 -5.88 15.33
C ILE A 420 21.24 -5.85 16.83
N ARG A 421 22.21 -5.04 17.27
CA ARG A 421 22.55 -4.92 18.70
C ARG A 421 21.39 -4.41 19.54
N ILE A 422 20.63 -3.41 19.06
CA ILE A 422 19.42 -2.92 19.72
C ILE A 422 18.41 -4.06 19.91
N LEU A 423 18.18 -4.86 18.87
CA LEU A 423 17.24 -5.97 18.93
C LEU A 423 17.72 -7.13 19.82
N VAL A 424 19.00 -7.51 19.73
CA VAL A 424 19.54 -8.70 20.42
C VAL A 424 19.88 -8.39 21.87
N HIS A 425 20.57 -7.28 22.12
CA HIS A 425 21.11 -6.92 23.44
C HIS A 425 20.26 -5.90 24.21
N GLY A 426 19.31 -5.23 23.56
CA GLY A 426 18.32 -4.43 24.26
C GLY A 426 17.35 -5.35 25.01
N HIS A 427 17.29 -5.19 26.34
CA HIS A 427 16.41 -6.00 27.21
C HIS A 427 15.41 -5.14 27.98
N ASP A 428 15.67 -3.84 28.09
CA ASP A 428 14.89 -2.83 28.82
C ASP A 428 14.27 -1.78 27.87
N LEU A 429 14.18 -2.09 26.57
CA LEU A 429 13.61 -1.19 25.58
C LEU A 429 12.10 -1.38 25.45
N ALA A 430 11.42 -0.28 25.08
CA ALA A 430 9.99 -0.29 24.77
C ALA A 430 9.70 -1.02 23.44
N PRO A 431 8.49 -1.57 23.25
CA PRO A 431 8.14 -2.32 22.03
C PRO A 431 8.36 -1.55 20.72
N TRP A 432 8.07 -0.25 20.70
CA TRP A 432 8.29 0.60 19.51
C TRP A 432 9.78 0.73 19.13
N GLN A 433 10.70 0.55 20.09
CA GLN A 433 12.14 0.62 19.84
C GLN A 433 12.63 -0.65 19.12
N TYR A 434 12.15 -1.83 19.54
CA TYR A 434 12.37 -3.07 18.79
C TYR A 434 11.76 -2.97 17.39
N GLU A 435 10.62 -2.30 17.26
CA GLU A 435 9.96 -2.10 15.96
C GLU A 435 10.82 -1.25 15.04
N GLY A 436 11.37 -0.16 15.57
CA GLY A 436 12.28 0.70 14.83
C GLY A 436 13.54 0.00 14.38
N ALA A 437 14.13 -0.84 15.24
CA ALA A 437 15.28 -1.65 14.87
C ALA A 437 14.95 -2.60 13.71
N LEU A 438 13.80 -3.29 13.78
CA LEU A 438 13.30 -4.16 12.72
C LEU A 438 13.03 -3.39 11.42
N LYS A 439 12.42 -2.21 11.50
CA LYS A 439 12.17 -1.33 10.34
C LYS A 439 13.45 -0.85 9.67
N LEU A 440 14.49 -0.50 10.42
CA LEU A 440 15.81 -0.16 9.88
C LEU A 440 16.49 -1.37 9.22
N MET A 441 16.46 -2.53 9.87
CA MET A 441 17.01 -3.76 9.28
C MET A 441 16.28 -4.15 7.99
N ALA A 442 14.97 -3.92 7.91
CA ALA A 442 14.17 -4.12 6.71
C ALA A 442 14.51 -3.11 5.59
N ALA A 443 14.68 -1.84 5.93
CA ALA A 443 15.07 -0.79 4.97
C ALA A 443 16.49 -0.98 4.41
N LEU A 444 17.38 -1.65 5.16
CA LEU A 444 18.72 -2.04 4.71
C LEU A 444 18.74 -3.40 3.99
N GLY A 445 17.67 -4.19 4.12
CA GLY A 445 17.51 -5.48 3.49
C GLY A 445 17.15 -5.41 2.01
N PRO A 446 16.82 -6.57 1.39
CA PRO A 446 16.36 -6.63 0.02
C PRO A 446 15.04 -5.87 -0.18
N GLN A 447 14.95 -5.12 -1.28
CA GLN A 447 13.75 -4.32 -1.61
C GLN A 447 12.78 -5.06 -2.55
N ASP A 448 13.19 -6.22 -3.09
CA ASP A 448 12.31 -7.10 -3.85
C ASP A 448 11.36 -7.84 -2.89
N TYR A 449 10.06 -7.86 -3.21
CA TYR A 449 9.02 -8.45 -2.37
C TYR A 449 9.28 -9.93 -2.01
N ARG A 450 9.82 -10.74 -2.92
CA ARG A 450 10.13 -12.16 -2.64
C ARG A 450 11.39 -12.33 -1.79
N ALA A 451 12.40 -11.48 -2.02
CA ALA A 451 13.63 -11.49 -1.24
C ALA A 451 13.41 -10.92 0.18
N TYR A 452 12.44 -10.03 0.35
CA TYR A 452 12.03 -9.46 1.63
C TYR A 452 11.51 -10.52 2.60
N ASP A 453 10.55 -11.35 2.17
CA ASP A 453 9.99 -12.42 3.01
C ASP A 453 11.08 -13.43 3.44
N SER A 454 11.96 -13.79 2.51
CA SER A 454 13.08 -14.70 2.76
C SER A 454 14.11 -14.10 3.73
N TYR A 455 14.34 -12.78 3.67
CA TYR A 455 15.24 -12.07 4.57
C TYR A 455 14.71 -12.06 6.02
N PHE A 456 13.42 -11.81 6.21
CA PHE A 456 12.79 -11.87 7.53
C PHE A 456 12.94 -13.26 8.16
N GLU A 457 12.66 -14.31 7.38
CA GLU A 457 12.76 -15.69 7.88
C GLU A 457 14.20 -16.15 8.15
N ALA A 458 15.10 -15.92 7.20
CA ALA A 458 16.46 -16.46 7.26
C ALA A 458 17.40 -15.62 8.13
N SER A 459 17.14 -14.30 8.25
CA SER A 459 18.08 -13.37 8.89
C SER A 459 17.53 -12.74 10.17
N LEU A 460 16.23 -12.43 10.25
CA LEU A 460 15.67 -11.69 11.41
C LEU A 460 15.04 -12.62 12.44
N LEU A 461 14.22 -13.59 12.02
CA LEU A 461 13.58 -14.54 12.94
C LEU A 461 14.58 -15.30 13.84
N PRO A 462 15.76 -15.75 13.36
CA PRO A 462 16.73 -16.42 14.23
C PRO A 462 17.21 -15.51 15.38
N LEU A 463 17.33 -14.20 15.16
CA LEU A 463 17.75 -13.25 16.19
C LEU A 463 16.73 -13.14 17.32
N ILE A 464 15.43 -13.25 16.99
CA ILE A 464 14.33 -13.26 17.97
C ILE A 464 14.30 -14.57 18.74
N LEU A 465 14.44 -15.70 18.03
CA LEU A 465 14.34 -17.03 18.63
C LEU A 465 15.50 -17.39 19.57
N LEU A 466 16.64 -16.70 19.43
CA LEU A 466 17.78 -16.81 20.34
C LEU A 466 17.56 -16.08 21.66
N ASP A 467 16.51 -15.27 21.80
CA ASP A 467 16.18 -14.61 23.06
C ASP A 467 15.42 -15.55 24.00
N ASP A 468 15.97 -15.73 25.20
CA ASP A 468 15.40 -16.49 26.32
C ASP A 468 15.10 -15.60 27.54
N THR A 469 15.15 -14.29 27.36
CA THR A 469 14.92 -13.30 28.42
C THR A 469 13.46 -12.81 28.43
N PRO A 470 13.01 -12.10 29.49
CA PRO A 470 11.66 -11.53 29.53
C PRO A 470 11.32 -10.56 28.39
N SER A 471 12.32 -10.02 27.68
CA SER A 471 12.10 -9.18 26.50
C SER A 471 11.64 -9.95 25.26
N TYR A 472 11.72 -11.30 25.29
CA TYR A 472 11.26 -12.15 24.19
C TYR A 472 9.82 -11.81 23.77
N SER A 473 8.91 -11.64 24.73
CA SER A 473 7.50 -11.31 24.47
C SER A 473 7.37 -10.05 23.60
N ASP A 474 8.07 -8.97 23.95
CA ASP A 474 8.02 -7.71 23.20
C ASP A 474 8.64 -7.82 21.82
N LYS A 475 9.83 -8.44 21.73
CA LYS A 475 10.55 -8.62 20.45
C LYS A 475 9.75 -9.49 19.49
N ALA A 476 9.17 -10.57 20.00
CA ALA A 476 8.42 -11.50 19.19
C ALA A 476 7.09 -10.89 18.73
N ILE A 477 6.31 -10.25 19.62
CA ILE A 477 5.08 -9.52 19.22
C ILE A 477 5.39 -8.49 18.13
N THR A 478 6.46 -7.71 18.33
CA THR A 478 6.88 -6.70 17.36
C THR A 478 7.24 -7.33 16.01
N TYR A 479 8.01 -8.43 16.01
CA TYR A 479 8.30 -9.21 14.81
C TYR A 479 7.01 -9.67 14.12
N LEU A 480 6.06 -10.24 14.85
CA LEU A 480 4.79 -10.71 14.29
C LEU A 480 3.97 -9.58 13.65
N ARG A 481 4.07 -8.34 14.14
CA ARG A 481 3.43 -7.17 13.53
C ARG A 481 4.14 -6.68 12.26
N THR A 482 5.43 -6.97 12.10
CA THR A 482 6.23 -6.58 10.92
C THR A 482 6.11 -7.53 9.73
N GLN A 483 5.62 -8.76 9.93
CA GLN A 483 5.53 -9.78 8.87
C GLN A 483 4.08 -10.28 8.69
N PRO A 484 3.33 -9.77 7.69
CA PRO A 484 1.94 -10.17 7.47
C PRO A 484 1.77 -11.53 6.76
N ARG A 485 2.83 -12.05 6.09
CA ARG A 485 2.81 -13.37 5.43
C ARG A 485 3.66 -14.37 6.19
N ARG A 486 3.06 -15.50 6.57
CA ARG A 486 3.71 -16.53 7.40
C ARG A 486 3.75 -17.85 6.66
N ILE A 487 4.91 -18.50 6.71
CA ILE A 487 5.13 -19.85 6.21
C ILE A 487 5.00 -20.82 7.39
N ASP A 488 4.44 -22.00 7.18
CA ASP A 488 4.15 -23.01 8.23
C ASP A 488 5.37 -23.32 9.12
N SER A 489 6.58 -23.31 8.57
CA SER A 489 7.86 -23.53 9.29
C SER A 489 8.10 -22.51 10.42
N GLN A 490 7.67 -21.26 10.24
CA GLN A 490 7.86 -20.18 11.21
C GLN A 490 6.91 -20.35 12.40
N GLN A 491 5.69 -20.82 12.14
CA GLN A 491 4.66 -21.03 13.16
C GLN A 491 5.11 -22.07 14.19
N LEU A 492 5.76 -23.14 13.74
CA LEU A 492 6.35 -24.17 14.59
C LEU A 492 7.42 -23.62 15.54
N ARG A 493 8.36 -22.84 15.01
CA ARG A 493 9.49 -22.31 15.79
C ARG A 493 9.03 -21.28 16.82
N LEU A 494 8.07 -20.44 16.46
CA LEU A 494 7.46 -19.46 17.38
C LEU A 494 6.58 -20.14 18.43
N GLY A 495 5.76 -21.11 18.02
CA GLY A 495 4.91 -21.90 18.93
C GLY A 495 5.69 -22.68 19.99
N ALA A 496 6.95 -23.03 19.74
CA ALA A 496 7.82 -23.68 20.72
C ALA A 496 8.18 -22.77 21.92
N LYS A 497 7.92 -21.46 21.83
CA LYS A 497 8.36 -20.44 22.80
C LYS A 497 7.20 -19.80 23.57
N PHE A 498 6.00 -20.40 23.58
CA PHE A 498 4.84 -19.89 24.33
C PHE A 498 5.10 -19.66 25.82
N ASP A 499 5.97 -20.47 26.43
CA ASP A 499 6.30 -20.34 27.86
C ASP A 499 7.06 -19.03 28.18
N LEU A 500 7.70 -18.40 27.19
CA LEU A 500 8.41 -17.12 27.34
C LEU A 500 7.52 -15.89 27.08
N VAL A 501 6.27 -16.12 26.64
CA VAL A 501 5.32 -15.04 26.35
C VAL A 501 4.56 -14.68 27.62
N ARG A 502 4.44 -13.38 27.89
CA ARG A 502 3.70 -12.88 29.06
C ARG A 502 2.21 -13.14 28.88
N ASP A 503 1.50 -13.42 29.97
CA ASP A 503 0.06 -13.74 29.96
C ASP A 503 -0.75 -12.72 29.14
N ARG A 504 -0.52 -11.43 29.41
CA ARG A 504 -1.22 -10.32 28.74
C ARG A 504 -1.00 -10.24 27.22
N ASP A 505 0.14 -10.75 26.74
CA ASP A 505 0.53 -10.69 25.32
C ASP A 505 0.17 -11.99 24.58
N LEU A 506 -0.18 -13.06 25.31
CA LEU A 506 -0.34 -14.41 24.75
C LEU A 506 -1.42 -14.47 23.67
N LYS A 507 -2.54 -13.77 23.86
CA LYS A 507 -3.61 -13.70 22.86
C LYS A 507 -3.10 -13.10 21.56
N GLU A 508 -2.40 -11.97 21.65
CA GLU A 508 -1.85 -11.29 20.48
C GLU A 508 -0.77 -12.14 19.81
N TYR A 509 0.05 -12.83 20.59
CA TYR A 509 1.07 -13.73 20.09
C TYR A 509 0.47 -14.88 19.27
N ILE A 510 -0.58 -15.52 19.78
CA ILE A 510 -1.30 -16.58 19.08
C ILE A 510 -2.01 -16.04 17.83
N VAL A 511 -2.76 -14.94 17.94
CA VAL A 511 -3.44 -14.30 16.78
C VAL A 511 -2.43 -13.89 15.71
N GLY A 512 -1.27 -13.41 16.15
CA GLY A 512 -0.13 -13.18 15.29
C GLY A 512 0.16 -14.45 14.53
N ILE A 513 0.64 -15.50 15.21
CA ILE A 513 1.10 -16.73 14.55
C ILE A 513 0.05 -17.35 13.63
N TRP A 514 -1.23 -17.36 14.03
CA TRP A 514 -2.36 -17.89 13.26
C TRP A 514 -3.47 -16.84 13.10
N PRO A 515 -3.47 -16.06 12.00
CA PRO A 515 -4.51 -15.08 11.73
C PRO A 515 -5.86 -15.71 11.34
N LEU A 516 -5.88 -17.00 11.03
CA LEU A 516 -7.10 -17.80 10.84
C LEU A 516 -7.44 -18.49 12.16
N ASP A 517 -8.69 -18.36 12.58
CA ASP A 517 -9.20 -18.89 13.85
C ASP A 517 -8.96 -20.41 13.98
N LEU A 518 -8.08 -20.84 14.90
CA LEU A 518 -7.77 -22.26 15.13
C LEU A 518 -8.95 -22.99 15.80
N LYS A 519 -10.01 -22.27 16.21
CA LYS A 519 -11.25 -22.88 16.71
C LYS A 519 -11.94 -23.81 15.71
N ARG A 520 -11.62 -23.70 14.41
CA ARG A 520 -12.21 -24.56 13.36
C ARG A 520 -11.43 -25.86 13.11
N LEU A 521 -10.46 -26.19 13.97
CA LEU A 521 -9.84 -27.50 13.95
C LEU A 521 -10.83 -28.57 14.48
N PRO A 522 -11.03 -29.68 13.77
CA PRO A 522 -10.34 -30.11 12.56
C PRO A 522 -10.98 -29.56 11.27
N ALA A 523 -10.25 -28.76 10.50
CA ALA A 523 -10.51 -28.63 9.07
C ALA A 523 -9.82 -29.81 8.38
N SER A 524 -10.54 -30.54 7.52
CA SER A 524 -9.99 -31.70 6.78
C SER A 524 -8.73 -31.29 6.01
N GLY A 525 -7.55 -31.64 6.53
CA GLY A 525 -6.24 -31.31 5.95
C GLY A 525 -5.21 -30.65 6.88
N GLY A 526 -5.50 -30.44 8.17
CA GLY A 526 -4.50 -29.92 9.13
C GLY A 526 -3.29 -30.85 9.32
N ARG A 527 -2.06 -30.30 9.34
CA ARG A 527 -0.84 -31.07 9.62
C ARG A 527 -0.77 -31.48 11.10
N PRO A 528 -0.23 -32.66 11.46
CA PRO A 528 -0.09 -33.12 12.85
C PRO A 528 0.61 -32.10 13.76
N GLU A 529 1.62 -31.43 13.21
CA GLU A 529 2.39 -30.34 13.82
C GLU A 529 1.51 -29.18 14.33
N THR A 530 0.46 -28.81 13.59
CA THR A 530 -0.47 -27.74 13.99
C THR A 530 -1.27 -28.12 15.24
N TYR A 531 -1.62 -29.40 15.39
CA TYR A 531 -2.34 -29.90 16.57
C TYR A 531 -1.46 -29.90 17.82
N GLU A 532 -0.19 -30.27 17.70
CA GLU A 532 0.75 -30.24 18.83
C GLU A 532 0.94 -28.82 19.37
N ILE A 533 1.04 -27.83 18.48
CA ILE A 533 1.17 -26.43 18.90
C ILE A 533 -0.12 -25.90 19.51
N ALA A 534 -1.29 -26.24 18.95
CA ALA A 534 -2.58 -25.86 19.55
C ALA A 534 -2.72 -26.44 20.97
N ALA A 535 -2.28 -27.68 21.19
CA ALA A 535 -2.24 -28.28 22.51
C ALA A 535 -1.29 -27.53 23.47
N LYS A 536 -0.10 -27.13 23.01
CA LYS A 536 0.84 -26.29 23.80
C LYS A 536 0.24 -24.93 24.14
N ALA A 537 -0.44 -24.28 23.19
CA ALA A 537 -1.15 -23.02 23.43
C ALA A 537 -2.21 -23.20 24.53
N CYS A 538 -3.03 -24.25 24.44
CA CYS A 538 -4.04 -24.54 25.47
C CYS A 538 -3.43 -24.85 26.84
N GLN A 539 -2.33 -25.60 26.90
CA GLN A 539 -1.61 -25.83 28.15
C GLN A 539 -1.06 -24.53 28.75
N ARG A 540 -0.62 -23.58 27.92
CA ARG A 540 -0.13 -22.27 28.38
C ARG A 540 -1.27 -21.37 28.85
N ILE A 541 -2.40 -21.36 28.15
CA ILE A 541 -3.62 -20.62 28.53
C ILE A 541 -4.16 -21.12 29.87
N ALA A 542 -4.20 -22.44 30.08
CA ALA A 542 -4.64 -23.05 31.34
C ALA A 542 -3.77 -22.65 32.54
N ARG A 543 -2.51 -22.28 32.31
CA ARG A 543 -1.56 -21.81 33.34
C ARG A 543 -1.66 -20.31 33.65
N ILE A 544 -2.49 -19.54 32.94
CA ILE A 544 -2.69 -18.10 33.22
C ILE A 544 -3.35 -17.94 34.59
N ALA A 545 -2.69 -17.18 35.47
CA ALA A 545 -3.16 -16.95 36.83
C ALA A 545 -4.28 -15.91 36.89
N ASP A 546 -4.22 -14.88 36.03
CA ASP A 546 -5.21 -13.81 35.97
C ASP A 546 -6.50 -14.29 35.25
N PRO A 547 -7.64 -14.39 35.94
CA PRO A 547 -8.89 -14.84 35.32
C PRO A 547 -9.36 -13.91 34.21
N VAL A 548 -9.10 -12.59 34.30
CA VAL A 548 -9.50 -11.62 33.26
C VAL A 548 -8.77 -11.90 31.96
N VAL A 549 -7.49 -12.27 32.04
CA VAL A 549 -6.68 -12.63 30.87
C VAL A 549 -7.01 -14.03 30.38
N ARG A 550 -7.25 -14.98 31.30
CA ARG A 550 -7.58 -16.37 30.98
C ARG A 550 -8.93 -16.52 30.30
N ASP A 551 -9.91 -15.72 30.68
CA ASP A 551 -11.28 -15.78 30.15
C ASP A 551 -11.44 -14.97 28.85
N GLN A 552 -10.35 -14.38 28.33
CA GLN A 552 -10.36 -13.77 27.00
C GLN A 552 -10.70 -14.82 25.94
N GLU A 553 -11.41 -14.37 24.90
CA GLU A 553 -11.67 -15.23 23.75
C GLU A 553 -10.36 -15.44 22.95
N PHE A 554 -9.68 -16.57 23.21
CA PHE A 554 -8.50 -17.01 22.47
C PHE A 554 -8.92 -17.64 21.12
N PRO A 555 -8.11 -17.49 20.06
CA PRO A 555 -8.40 -18.07 18.74
C PRO A 555 -8.04 -19.56 18.67
N VAL A 556 -8.13 -20.31 19.79
CA VAL A 556 -7.83 -21.75 19.90
C VAL A 556 -8.97 -22.39 20.68
N ASP A 557 -9.50 -23.51 20.18
CA ASP A 557 -10.50 -24.28 20.92
C ASP A 557 -9.81 -25.24 21.90
N CYS A 558 -9.79 -24.86 23.18
CA CYS A 558 -9.24 -25.67 24.27
C CYS A 558 -10.28 -26.60 24.91
N SER A 559 -11.50 -26.67 24.38
CA SER A 559 -12.57 -27.54 24.90
C SER A 559 -12.38 -29.02 24.55
N MET A 560 -11.45 -29.34 23.63
CA MET A 560 -11.13 -30.71 23.20
C MET A 560 -9.87 -31.32 23.86
N GLN A 561 -9.60 -31.06 25.14
CA GLN A 561 -8.58 -31.86 25.84
C GLN A 561 -9.19 -33.19 26.30
N PRO A 562 -8.66 -34.36 25.89
CA PRO A 562 -9.00 -35.62 26.53
C PRO A 562 -8.52 -35.55 27.99
N ARG A 563 -9.41 -35.96 28.92
CA ARG A 563 -9.09 -36.14 30.33
C ARG A 563 -8.00 -37.17 30.55
#